data_AF-A0A7K1BW23-F1
#
_entry.id   AF-A0A7K1BW23-F1
#
_cell.length_a   1.000
_cell.length_b   1.000
_cell.length_c   1.000
_cell.angle_alpha   90.00
_cell.angle_beta   90.00
_cell.angle_gamma   90.00
#
_symmetry.space_group_name_H-M   'P 1'
#
loop_
_entity.id
_entity.type
_entity.pdbx_description
1 polymer ?
#
loop_
_entity_poly.entity_id
_entity_poly.type
_entity_poly.pdbx_seq_one_letter_code
_entity_poly.pdbx_strand_id
1 'polypeptide(L)'
;MSAVMINDIVKQWTGHASLEDIETDTLEKYALDHPFAPSLQFLLAKKYQMIASPLLDAQLSKATAYFPSSLHLHCLMHQIGQTNEHAPADAKLNSLLDQQVAQFNEEVDASAALDYEKETLASLQKDYFAAQGIELDLSKLPQDKFTQQLRS
;
A
#
# COMPACT_ATOMS: atom_id res chain seq x y z
N MET A 1 -12.40 -10.71 -0.02
CA MET A 1 -13.81 -10.94 -0.43
C MET A 1 -14.50 -11.65 0.72
N SER A 2 -15.64 -11.13 1.20
CA SER A 2 -16.44 -11.83 2.22
C SER A 2 -17.11 -13.06 1.60
N ALA A 3 -17.56 -14.01 2.42
CA ALA A 3 -18.32 -15.18 1.96
C ALA A 3 -19.55 -14.80 1.11
N VAL A 4 -20.16 -13.64 1.41
CA VAL A 4 -21.26 -13.04 0.64
C VAL A 4 -20.85 -12.74 -0.79
N MET A 5 -19.67 -12.14 -1.00
CA MET A 5 -19.17 -11.85 -2.35
C MET A 5 -18.83 -13.11 -3.14
N ILE A 6 -18.44 -14.19 -2.49
CA ILE A 6 -18.20 -15.48 -3.18
C ILE A 6 -19.53 -16.02 -3.73
N ASN A 7 -20.61 -15.97 -2.94
CA ASN A 7 -21.93 -16.43 -3.37
C ASN A 7 -22.53 -15.52 -4.46
N ASP A 8 -22.28 -14.21 -4.41
CA ASP A 8 -22.69 -13.28 -5.47
C ASP A 8 -22.00 -13.59 -6.80
N ILE A 9 -20.69 -13.89 -6.75
CA ILE A 9 -19.94 -14.30 -7.93
C ILE A 9 -20.48 -15.63 -8.47
N VAL A 10 -20.72 -16.62 -7.60
CA VAL A 10 -21.32 -17.90 -8.02
C VAL A 10 -22.66 -17.68 -8.71
N LYS A 11 -23.53 -16.85 -8.12
CA LYS A 11 -24.83 -16.49 -8.70
C LYS A 11 -24.70 -15.80 -10.05
N GLN A 12 -23.70 -14.92 -10.23
CA GLN A 12 -23.48 -14.23 -11.50
C GLN A 12 -23.07 -15.18 -12.62
N TRP A 13 -22.29 -16.22 -12.32
CA TRP A 13 -21.78 -17.15 -13.33
C TRP A 13 -22.70 -18.34 -13.59
N THR A 14 -23.30 -18.91 -12.55
CA THR A 14 -24.06 -20.17 -12.68
C THR A 14 -25.54 -20.01 -12.36
N GLY A 15 -25.96 -18.88 -11.78
CA GLY A 15 -27.33 -18.69 -11.29
C GLY A 15 -27.68 -19.48 -10.02
N HIS A 16 -26.76 -20.28 -9.48
CA HIS A 16 -26.98 -21.08 -8.29
C HIS A 16 -26.65 -20.28 -7.01
N ALA A 17 -27.28 -20.66 -5.89
CA ALA A 17 -27.18 -19.94 -4.62
C ALA A 17 -25.95 -20.32 -3.78
N SER A 18 -25.41 -21.53 -3.96
CA SER A 18 -24.25 -22.04 -3.22
C SER A 18 -23.25 -22.74 -4.14
N LEU A 19 -21.99 -22.78 -3.69
CA LEU A 19 -20.89 -23.49 -4.36
C LEU A 19 -21.07 -25.02 -4.30
N GLU A 20 -21.83 -25.51 -3.32
CA GLU A 20 -22.09 -26.94 -3.08
C GLU A 20 -23.11 -27.54 -4.07
N ASP A 21 -24.02 -26.71 -4.60
CA ASP A 21 -25.09 -27.16 -5.50
C ASP A 21 -24.60 -27.38 -6.94
N ILE A 22 -23.38 -26.94 -7.26
CA ILE A 22 -22.84 -26.98 -8.62
C ILE A 22 -22.04 -28.27 -8.79
N GLU A 23 -22.06 -28.86 -9.98
CA GLU A 23 -21.23 -30.03 -10.34
C GLU A 23 -19.78 -29.62 -10.70
N THR A 24 -18.77 -30.43 -10.39
CA THR A 24 -17.36 -30.11 -10.75
C THR A 24 -17.19 -29.93 -12.25
N ASP A 25 -17.84 -30.80 -13.02
CA ASP A 25 -17.67 -30.91 -14.47
C ASP A 25 -18.25 -29.71 -15.22
N THR A 26 -19.29 -29.08 -14.68
CA THR A 26 -19.86 -27.85 -15.24
C THR A 26 -18.92 -26.67 -15.01
N LEU A 27 -18.32 -26.57 -13.82
CA LEU A 27 -17.37 -25.52 -13.48
C LEU A 27 -16.06 -25.64 -14.26
N GLU A 28 -15.61 -26.86 -14.53
CA GLU A 28 -14.46 -27.13 -15.41
C GLU A 28 -14.73 -26.65 -16.84
N LYS A 29 -15.93 -26.92 -17.39
CA LYS A 29 -16.33 -26.40 -18.71
C LYS A 29 -16.30 -24.87 -18.75
N TYR A 30 -16.87 -24.21 -17.74
CA TYR A 30 -16.83 -22.74 -17.65
C TYR A 30 -15.42 -22.19 -17.51
N ALA A 31 -14.53 -22.88 -16.79
CA ALA A 31 -13.12 -22.48 -16.68
C ALA A 31 -12.35 -22.64 -18.00
N LEU A 32 -12.73 -23.60 -18.83
CA LEU A 32 -12.18 -23.76 -20.19
C LEU A 32 -12.73 -22.70 -21.15
N ASP A 33 -14.03 -22.40 -21.06
CA ASP A 33 -14.69 -21.39 -21.91
C ASP A 33 -14.21 -19.97 -21.58
N HIS A 34 -13.85 -19.72 -20.32
CA HIS A 34 -13.32 -18.44 -19.84
C HIS A 34 -11.97 -18.59 -19.10
N PRO A 35 -10.86 -18.84 -19.83
CA PRO A 35 -9.56 -19.10 -19.21
C PRO A 35 -9.03 -17.94 -18.37
N PHE A 36 -9.33 -16.71 -18.78
CA PHE A 36 -8.79 -15.48 -18.19
C PHE A 36 -9.59 -14.96 -16.98
N ALA A 37 -10.69 -15.62 -16.59
CA ALA A 37 -11.53 -15.17 -15.48
C ALA A 37 -10.94 -15.66 -14.14
N PRO A 38 -10.34 -14.79 -13.30
CA PRO A 38 -9.68 -15.23 -12.07
C PRO A 38 -10.69 -15.75 -11.05
N SER A 39 -11.90 -15.20 -11.04
CA SER A 39 -13.01 -15.62 -10.18
C SER A 39 -13.41 -17.07 -10.40
N LEU A 40 -13.56 -17.52 -11.66
CA LEU A 40 -13.89 -18.90 -11.98
C LEU A 40 -12.78 -19.87 -11.57
N GLN A 41 -11.52 -19.51 -11.85
CA GLN A 41 -10.37 -20.32 -11.45
C GLN A 41 -10.28 -20.46 -9.92
N PHE A 42 -10.63 -19.40 -9.19
CA PHE A 42 -10.74 -19.39 -7.74
C PHE A 42 -11.90 -20.24 -7.21
N LEU A 43 -13.08 -20.15 -7.81
CA LEU A 43 -14.23 -20.98 -7.43
C LEU A 43 -13.92 -22.46 -7.63
N LEU A 44 -13.23 -22.82 -8.72
CA LEU A 44 -12.80 -24.18 -8.99
C LEU A 44 -11.78 -24.66 -7.95
N ALA A 45 -10.78 -23.82 -7.62
CA ALA A 45 -9.83 -24.13 -6.55
C ALA A 45 -10.51 -24.36 -5.21
N LYS A 46 -11.46 -23.49 -4.82
CA LYS A 46 -12.23 -23.62 -3.58
C LYS A 46 -13.05 -24.91 -3.54
N LYS A 47 -13.62 -25.30 -4.67
CA LYS A 47 -14.37 -26.54 -4.79
C LYS A 47 -13.48 -27.78 -4.69
N TYR A 48 -12.32 -27.78 -5.32
CA TYR A 48 -11.33 -28.85 -5.16
C TYR A 48 -10.80 -28.95 -3.73
N GLN A 49 -10.71 -27.83 -3.02
CA GLN A 49 -10.36 -27.81 -1.60
C GLN A 49 -11.44 -28.51 -0.75
N MET A 50 -12.74 -28.29 -1.04
CA MET A 50 -13.85 -28.97 -0.36
C MET A 50 -13.89 -30.47 -0.64
N ILE A 51 -13.57 -30.86 -1.88
CA ILE A 51 -13.58 -32.26 -2.33
C ILE A 51 -12.25 -32.98 -2.00
N ALA A 52 -11.23 -32.25 -1.52
CA ALA A 52 -9.86 -32.72 -1.31
C ALA A 52 -9.27 -33.43 -2.55
N SER A 53 -9.48 -32.86 -3.73
CA SER A 53 -9.00 -33.41 -5.01
C SER A 53 -7.48 -33.21 -5.19
N PRO A 54 -6.74 -34.19 -5.76
CA PRO A 54 -5.31 -34.03 -6.06
C PRO A 54 -5.01 -32.98 -7.14
N LEU A 55 -6.02 -32.50 -7.87
CA LEU A 55 -5.87 -31.45 -8.89
C LEU A 55 -5.82 -30.04 -8.31
N LEU A 56 -5.97 -29.89 -6.98
CA LEU A 56 -6.00 -28.61 -6.30
C LEU A 56 -4.74 -27.79 -6.56
N ASP A 57 -3.55 -28.37 -6.44
CA ASP A 57 -2.29 -27.65 -6.57
C ASP A 57 -2.08 -27.09 -7.99
N ALA A 58 -2.41 -27.90 -9.00
CA ALA A 58 -2.38 -27.47 -10.39
C ALA A 58 -3.36 -26.31 -10.62
N GLN A 59 -4.55 -26.39 -10.05
CA GLN A 59 -5.56 -25.34 -10.18
C GLN A 59 -5.20 -24.06 -9.40
N LEU A 60 -4.55 -24.19 -8.25
CA LEU A 60 -4.10 -23.08 -7.42
C LEU A 60 -2.95 -22.32 -8.09
N SER A 61 -2.01 -23.03 -8.73
CA SER A 61 -0.95 -22.40 -9.51
C SER A 61 -1.51 -21.59 -10.69
N LYS A 62 -2.51 -22.14 -11.41
CA LYS A 62 -3.21 -21.42 -12.48
C LYS A 62 -3.92 -20.19 -11.95
N ALA A 63 -4.69 -20.32 -10.88
CA ALA A 63 -5.36 -19.18 -10.26
C ALA A 63 -4.33 -18.10 -9.88
N THR A 64 -3.22 -18.47 -9.26
CA THR A 64 -2.15 -17.53 -8.86
C THR A 64 -1.60 -16.71 -10.04
N ALA A 65 -1.55 -17.27 -11.25
CA ALA A 65 -1.08 -16.56 -12.44
C ALA A 65 -2.07 -15.47 -12.92
N TYR A 66 -3.37 -15.65 -12.68
CA TYR A 66 -4.41 -14.71 -13.12
C TYR A 66 -4.78 -13.66 -12.06
N PHE A 67 -4.50 -13.93 -10.78
CA PHE A 67 -4.71 -12.93 -9.72
C PHE A 67 -3.57 -11.89 -9.69
N PRO A 68 -3.87 -10.61 -9.44
CA PRO A 68 -2.84 -9.58 -9.28
C PRO A 68 -1.89 -9.82 -8.11
N SER A 69 -2.31 -10.62 -7.12
CA SER A 69 -1.53 -10.92 -5.92
C SER A 69 -1.78 -12.35 -5.47
N SER A 70 -0.69 -13.12 -5.34
CA SER A 70 -0.71 -14.48 -4.78
C SER A 70 -1.12 -14.48 -3.31
N LEU A 71 -0.69 -13.46 -2.55
CA LEU A 71 -1.09 -13.27 -1.16
C LEU A 71 -2.60 -13.09 -1.05
N HIS A 72 -3.20 -12.29 -1.95
CA HIS A 72 -4.65 -12.09 -1.95
C HIS A 72 -5.38 -13.43 -2.14
N LEU A 73 -4.97 -14.26 -3.11
CA LEU A 73 -5.54 -15.59 -3.32
C LEU A 73 -5.41 -16.44 -2.05
N HIS A 74 -4.23 -16.48 -1.45
CA HIS A 74 -3.97 -17.22 -0.22
C HIS A 74 -4.92 -16.79 0.91
N CYS A 75 -5.04 -15.48 1.14
CA CYS A 75 -5.98 -14.93 2.13
C CYS A 75 -7.43 -15.32 1.86
N LEU A 76 -7.84 -15.42 0.59
CA LEU A 76 -9.18 -15.84 0.21
C LEU A 76 -9.44 -17.34 0.41
N MET A 77 -8.47 -18.19 0.08
CA MET A 77 -8.56 -19.65 0.26
C MET A 77 -8.59 -20.04 1.73
N HIS A 78 -7.80 -19.34 2.55
CA HIS A 78 -7.77 -19.55 3.99
C HIS A 78 -8.89 -18.81 4.73
N GLN A 79 -9.78 -18.11 4.01
CA GLN A 79 -10.82 -17.23 4.55
C GLN A 79 -10.31 -16.49 5.78
N ILE A 80 -9.29 -15.65 5.60
CA ILE A 80 -8.76 -14.80 6.68
C ILE A 80 -9.78 -13.69 6.95
N GLY A 81 -10.87 -14.07 7.59
CA GLY A 81 -11.57 -13.26 8.56
C GLY A 81 -11.41 -13.98 9.88
N GLN A 82 -10.37 -13.63 10.65
CA GLN A 82 -10.31 -13.90 12.09
C GLN A 82 -10.50 -15.37 12.51
N THR A 83 -9.61 -16.27 12.06
CA THR A 83 -9.35 -17.45 12.90
C THR A 83 -8.60 -16.93 14.13
N ASN A 84 -9.25 -17.03 15.29
CA ASN A 84 -8.79 -16.68 16.66
C ASN A 84 -7.41 -17.25 17.09
N GLU A 85 -6.65 -17.85 16.18
CA GLU A 85 -5.31 -18.41 16.38
C GLU A 85 -4.21 -17.31 16.44
N HIS A 86 -4.43 -16.14 15.82
CA HIS A 86 -3.46 -15.03 15.81
C HIS A 86 -3.65 -13.99 16.94
N ALA A 87 -4.59 -14.24 17.85
CA ALA A 87 -4.91 -13.38 18.99
C ALA A 87 -3.70 -12.75 19.73
N PRO A 88 -2.59 -13.47 20.02
CA PRO A 88 -1.46 -12.86 20.73
C PRO A 88 -0.59 -11.93 19.85
N ALA A 89 -0.54 -12.16 18.54
CA ALA A 89 0.23 -11.31 17.61
C ALA A 89 -0.55 -10.03 17.30
N ASP A 90 -1.86 -10.17 17.07
CA ASP A 90 -2.75 -9.05 16.80
C ASP A 90 -2.89 -8.13 18.03
N ALA A 91 -2.95 -8.69 19.24
CA ALA A 91 -2.96 -7.90 20.48
C ALA A 91 -1.69 -7.06 20.65
N LYS A 92 -0.51 -7.59 20.30
CA LYS A 92 0.75 -6.83 20.35
C LYS A 92 0.75 -5.70 19.32
N LEU A 93 0.33 -5.98 18.09
CA LEU A 93 0.26 -4.97 17.04
C LEU A 93 -0.70 -3.84 17.40
N ASN A 94 -1.87 -4.18 17.94
CA ASN A 94 -2.84 -3.20 18.41
C ASN A 94 -2.26 -2.33 19.54
N SER A 95 -1.58 -2.94 20.52
CA SER A 95 -0.93 -2.19 21.60
C SER A 95 0.17 -1.23 21.10
N LEU A 96 0.95 -1.62 20.08
CA LEU A 96 1.96 -0.77 19.47
C LEU A 96 1.34 0.38 18.69
N LEU A 97 0.26 0.13 17.94
CA LEU A 97 -0.49 1.19 17.26
C LEU A 97 -1.06 2.19 18.27
N ASP A 98 -1.66 1.71 19.36
CA ASP A 98 -2.22 2.58 20.40
C ASP A 98 -1.13 3.45 21.05
N GLN A 99 0.06 2.89 21.31
CA GLN A 99 1.21 3.65 21.80
C GLN A 99 1.68 4.72 20.81
N GLN A 100 1.76 4.39 19.51
CA GLN A 100 2.16 5.36 18.47
C GLN A 100 1.13 6.48 18.32
N VAL A 101 -0.16 6.15 18.38
CA VAL A 101 -1.25 7.14 18.32
C VAL A 101 -1.24 8.04 19.55
N ALA A 102 -1.00 7.47 20.74
CA ALA A 102 -0.86 8.25 21.97
C ALA A 102 0.34 9.21 21.90
N GLN A 103 1.50 8.72 21.45
CA GLN A 103 2.71 9.53 21.28
C GLN A 103 2.51 10.64 20.23
N PHE A 104 1.79 10.38 19.15
CA PHE A 104 1.53 11.37 18.10
C PHE A 104 0.60 12.49 18.59
N ASN A 105 -0.38 12.16 19.44
CA ASN A 105 -1.32 13.12 20.00
C ASN A 105 -0.80 13.84 21.25
N GLU A 106 0.38 13.48 21.74
CA GLU A 106 1.01 14.15 22.86
C GLU A 106 1.35 15.60 22.48
N GLU A 107 0.85 16.57 23.26
CA GLU A 107 1.11 17.98 22.99
C GLU A 107 2.61 18.27 23.18
N VAL A 108 3.26 18.73 22.11
CA VAL A 108 4.69 19.09 22.15
C VAL A 108 4.83 20.36 22.98
N ASP A 109 5.47 20.24 24.15
CA ASP A 109 5.78 21.39 25.00
C ASP A 109 6.81 22.30 24.28
N ALA A 110 6.42 23.55 24.01
CA ALA A 110 7.24 24.53 23.29
C ALA A 110 8.54 24.90 24.03
N SER A 111 8.68 24.49 25.30
CA SER A 111 9.88 24.68 26.11
C SER A 111 10.85 23.49 26.09
N ALA A 112 10.49 22.37 25.46
CA ALA A 112 11.40 21.23 25.31
C ALA A 112 12.42 21.53 24.20
N ALA A 113 13.55 22.12 24.58
CA ALA A 113 14.70 22.26 23.70
C ALA A 113 15.11 20.87 23.23
N LEU A 114 14.84 20.57 21.95
CA LEU A 114 15.38 19.37 21.31
C LEU A 114 16.89 19.56 21.22
N ASP A 115 17.64 18.86 22.07
CA ASP A 115 19.09 18.77 22.02
C ASP A 115 19.49 17.88 20.83
N TYR A 116 19.21 18.34 19.61
CA TYR A 116 19.92 17.84 18.45
C TYR A 116 21.26 18.57 18.38
N GLU A 117 22.35 17.84 18.13
CA GLU A 117 23.61 18.44 17.70
C GLU A 117 23.34 19.17 16.39
N LYS A 118 22.97 20.44 16.50
CA LYS A 118 22.94 21.36 15.38
C LYS A 118 24.39 21.58 15.03
N GLU A 119 24.93 20.72 14.18
CA GLU A 119 26.24 20.93 13.59
C GLU A 119 26.15 22.29 12.90
N THR A 120 26.69 23.30 13.58
CA THR A 120 26.84 24.65 13.06
C THR A 120 27.97 24.57 12.05
N LEU A 121 27.72 23.87 10.95
CA LEU A 121 28.40 24.14 9.70
C LEU A 121 28.03 25.58 9.40
N ALA A 122 28.89 26.49 9.89
CA ALA A 122 28.91 27.87 9.49
C ALA A 122 28.71 27.84 7.99
N SER A 123 27.57 28.35 7.52
CA SER A 123 27.26 28.38 6.12
C SER A 123 28.46 29.02 5.45
N LEU A 124 29.28 28.20 4.77
CA LEU A 124 30.33 28.66 3.89
C LEU A 124 29.65 29.21 2.63
N GLN A 125 28.68 30.10 2.81
CA GLN A 125 28.25 31.03 1.80
C GLN A 125 29.28 32.15 1.79
N LYS A 126 30.52 31.80 1.42
CA LYS A 126 31.47 32.78 0.94
C LYS A 126 30.92 33.21 -0.42
N ASP A 127 30.36 34.41 -0.47
CA ASP A 127 29.97 35.03 -1.73
C ASP A 127 31.16 34.96 -2.68
N TYR A 128 31.00 34.20 -3.76
CA TYR A 128 32.04 33.92 -4.75
C TYR A 128 32.71 35.21 -5.26
N PHE A 129 31.95 36.31 -5.30
CA PHE A 129 32.43 37.65 -5.66
C PHE A 129 33.36 38.28 -4.61
N ALA A 130 33.04 38.15 -3.31
CA ALA A 130 33.88 38.65 -2.23
C ALA A 130 35.18 37.85 -2.11
N ALA A 131 35.12 36.53 -2.30
CA ALA A 131 36.31 35.67 -2.30
C ALA A 131 37.27 35.97 -3.47
N GLN A 132 36.74 36.50 -4.59
CA GLN A 132 37.53 36.94 -5.75
C GLN A 132 38.00 38.41 -5.65
N GLY A 133 37.69 39.10 -4.55
CA GLY A 133 38.04 40.52 -4.38
C GLY A 133 37.29 41.46 -5.32
N ILE A 134 36.17 41.00 -5.90
CA ILE A 134 35.32 41.81 -6.78
C ILE A 134 34.33 42.56 -5.88
N GLU A 135 34.78 43.68 -5.32
CA GLU A 135 33.90 44.64 -4.65
C GLU A 135 33.22 45.54 -5.69
N LEU A 136 31.90 45.45 -5.78
CA LEU A 136 31.09 46.22 -6.72
C LEU A 136 30.90 47.64 -6.16
N ASP A 137 31.82 48.55 -6.51
CA ASP A 137 31.77 49.96 -6.11
C ASP A 137 30.64 50.70 -6.86
N LEU A 138 29.46 50.71 -6.25
CA LEU A 138 28.23 51.35 -6.72
C LEU A 138 28.37 52.87 -6.97
N SER A 139 29.49 53.47 -6.55
CA SER A 139 29.84 54.86 -6.79
C SER A 139 30.43 55.10 -8.19
N LYS A 140 30.94 54.05 -8.84
CA LYS A 140 31.61 54.12 -10.16
C LYS A 140 30.69 53.73 -11.32
N LEU A 141 29.53 53.14 -11.06
CA LEU A 141 28.53 52.91 -12.10
C LEU A 141 27.85 54.23 -12.47
N PRO A 142 27.68 54.55 -13.77
CA PRO A 142 26.90 55.69 -14.19
C PRO A 142 25.43 55.47 -13.76
N GLN A 143 25.01 56.14 -12.70
CA GLN A 143 23.65 56.02 -12.19
C GLN A 143 22.70 56.79 -13.11
N ASP A 144 21.62 56.12 -13.51
CA ASP A 144 20.51 56.72 -14.26
C ASP A 144 19.74 57.68 -13.34
N LYS A 145 19.14 58.73 -13.92
CA LYS A 145 18.36 59.74 -13.19
C LYS A 145 17.24 59.14 -12.34
N PHE A 146 16.69 58.00 -12.77
CA PHE A 146 15.69 57.25 -12.01
C PHE A 146 16.27 56.63 -10.72
N THR A 147 17.48 56.07 -10.78
CA THR A 147 18.13 55.46 -9.61
C THR A 147 18.57 56.47 -8.54
N GLN A 148 18.78 57.74 -8.90
CA GLN A 148 19.10 58.79 -7.93
C GLN A 148 17.88 59.19 -7.07
N GLN A 149 16.67 59.17 -7.62
CA GLN A 149 15.45 59.59 -6.92
C GLN A 149 14.94 58.57 -5.90
N LEU A 150 15.36 57.30 -6.01
CA LEU A 150 14.93 56.24 -5.10
C LEU A 150 15.76 56.17 -3.80
N ARG A 151 16.89 56.88 -3.73
CA ARG A 151 17.79 56.88 -2.56
C ARG A 151 17.70 58.14 -1.69
N SER A 152 16.90 59.14 -2.08
CA SER A 152 16.63 60.36 -1.32
C SER A 152 15.49 60.20 -0.34
#